data_AF-E4X146-F1
#
_entry.id   AF-E4X146-F1
#
_cell.length_a   1.000
_cell.length_b   1.000
_cell.length_c   1.000
_cell.angle_alpha   90.00
_cell.angle_beta   90.00
_cell.angle_gamma   90.00
#
_symmetry.space_group_name_H-M   'P 1'
#
loop_
_entity.id
_entity.type
_entity.pdbx_description
1 polymer ?
#
loop_
_entity_poly.entity_id
_entity_poly.type
_entity_poly.pdbx_seq_one_letter_code
_entity_poly.pdbx_strand_id
1 'polypeptide(L)'
;MRSKLFVNSLFGHQVPAMPNAHMYSATKFALTALTEGTRQELRIIKSAIRANQISPGFVDTPFPEQFSKDPEFLANMKEVMKTALTTQDVADSVMLCIEAQPGCQIGDVQLNPLTQTF
;
A
#
# COMPACT_ATOMS: atom_id res chain seq x y z
N MET A 1 -2.19 -22.26 -3.40
CA MET A 1 -3.08 -21.52 -2.48
C MET A 1 -3.60 -20.27 -3.19
N ARG A 2 -4.85 -19.84 -2.99
CA ARG A 2 -5.41 -18.67 -3.69
C ARG A 2 -5.39 -17.46 -2.77
N SER A 3 -4.78 -16.37 -3.22
CA SER A 3 -4.65 -15.12 -2.47
C SER A 3 -5.28 -13.97 -3.28
N LYS A 4 -6.01 -13.09 -2.59
CA LYS A 4 -6.39 -11.77 -3.10
C LYS A 4 -5.49 -10.77 -2.42
N LEU A 5 -4.81 -9.97 -3.23
CA LEU A 5 -3.85 -8.99 -2.76
C LEU A 5 -4.21 -7.62 -3.34
N PHE A 6 -4.35 -6.64 -2.45
CA PHE A 6 -4.65 -5.26 -2.79
C PHE A 6 -3.41 -4.39 -2.58
N VAL A 7 -3.08 -3.55 -3.56
CA VAL A 7 -2.00 -2.56 -3.42
C VAL A 7 -2.58 -1.30 -2.80
N ASN A 8 -2.42 -1.18 -1.48
CA ASN A 8 -2.85 -0.04 -0.70
C ASN A 8 -1.76 1.04 -0.65
N SER A 9 -1.60 1.73 0.47
CA SER A 9 -0.63 2.79 0.72
C SER A 9 -0.63 3.08 2.21
N LEU A 10 0.47 3.60 2.74
CA LEU A 10 0.48 4.19 4.07
C LEU A 10 -0.60 5.27 4.23
N PHE A 11 -0.96 5.96 3.14
CA PHE A 11 -2.05 6.95 3.14
C PHE A 11 -3.46 6.32 3.29
N GLY A 12 -3.57 4.99 3.34
CA GLY A 12 -4.78 4.27 3.74
C GLY A 12 -4.90 4.03 5.25
N HIS A 13 -3.89 4.47 6.01
CA HIS A 13 -3.82 4.34 7.47
C HIS A 13 -3.62 5.70 8.16
N GLN A 14 -3.25 6.72 7.40
CA GLN A 14 -3.12 8.10 7.87
C GLN A 14 -3.37 9.11 6.74
N VAL A 15 -3.76 10.33 7.12
CA VAL A 15 -3.96 11.42 6.18
C VAL A 15 -2.83 12.43 6.37
N PRO A 16 -1.90 12.57 5.41
CA PRO A 16 -0.82 13.53 5.54
C PRO A 16 -1.37 14.97 5.42
N ALA A 17 -0.67 15.93 6.00
CA ALA A 17 -0.95 17.37 5.85
C ALA A 17 -0.52 17.87 4.46
N MET A 18 -0.97 17.20 3.41
CA MET A 18 -0.65 17.44 2.01
C MET A 18 -1.97 17.53 1.24
N PRO A 19 -2.48 18.74 0.92
CA PRO A 19 -3.85 18.91 0.43
C PRO A 19 -4.21 18.10 -0.82
N ASN A 20 -3.27 17.93 -1.74
CA ASN A 20 -3.46 17.12 -2.96
C ASN A 20 -3.59 15.61 -2.66
N ALA A 21 -3.19 15.14 -1.48
CA ALA A 21 -3.28 13.74 -1.07
C ALA A 21 -4.61 13.36 -0.41
N HIS A 22 -5.42 14.31 0.06
CA HIS A 22 -6.61 13.98 0.87
C HIS A 22 -7.60 13.04 0.16
N MET A 23 -7.90 13.30 -1.12
CA MET A 23 -8.81 12.44 -1.89
C MET A 23 -8.19 11.08 -2.18
N TYR A 24 -6.90 11.03 -2.48
CA TYR A 24 -6.17 9.78 -2.64
C TYR A 24 -6.17 8.97 -1.33
N SER A 25 -5.90 9.60 -0.19
CA SER A 25 -5.98 8.98 1.15
C SER A 25 -7.37 8.38 1.37
N ALA A 26 -8.45 9.11 1.08
CA ALA A 26 -9.81 8.57 1.20
C ALA A 26 -10.01 7.27 0.41
N THR A 27 -9.49 7.19 -0.83
CA THR A 27 -9.57 5.94 -1.62
C THR A 27 -8.78 4.79 -0.99
N LYS A 28 -7.63 5.10 -0.38
CA LYS A 28 -6.76 4.10 0.24
C LYS A 28 -7.30 3.63 1.59
N PHE A 29 -7.94 4.51 2.36
CA PHE A 29 -8.73 4.13 3.54
C PHE A 29 -9.91 3.24 3.17
N ALA A 30 -10.61 3.55 2.07
CA ALA A 30 -11.66 2.69 1.57
C ALA A 30 -11.12 1.30 1.20
N LEU A 31 -9.91 1.22 0.65
CA LEU A 31 -9.25 -0.06 0.35
C LEU A 31 -8.85 -0.84 1.61
N THR A 32 -8.45 -0.15 2.69
CA THR A 32 -8.23 -0.74 4.01
C THR A 32 -9.49 -1.43 4.52
N ALA A 33 -10.62 -0.71 4.51
CA ALA A 33 -11.91 -1.25 4.93
C ALA A 33 -12.39 -2.38 4.01
N LEU A 34 -12.24 -2.23 2.70
CA LEU A 34 -12.64 -3.24 1.71
C LEU A 34 -11.84 -4.54 1.85
N THR A 35 -10.54 -4.45 2.13
CA THR A 35 -9.70 -5.63 2.35
C THR A 35 -10.17 -6.40 3.60
N GLU A 36 -10.46 -5.69 4.68
CA GLU A 36 -10.97 -6.30 5.92
C GLU A 36 -12.37 -6.89 5.75
N GLY A 37 -13.28 -6.18 5.07
CA GLY A 37 -14.61 -6.70 4.73
C GLY A 37 -14.52 -7.98 3.90
N THR A 38 -13.69 -7.98 2.85
CA THR A 38 -13.44 -9.16 2.01
C THR A 38 -12.92 -10.34 2.83
N ARG A 39 -11.99 -10.09 3.76
CA ARG A 39 -11.49 -11.14 4.66
C ARG A 39 -12.60 -11.76 5.50
N GLN A 40 -13.47 -10.93 6.08
CA GLN A 40 -14.60 -11.38 6.90
C GLN A 40 -15.60 -12.20 6.07
N GLU A 41 -15.97 -11.72 4.88
CA GLU A 41 -16.87 -12.42 3.96
C GLU A 41 -16.33 -13.79 3.54
N LEU A 42 -15.04 -13.87 3.19
CA LEU A 42 -14.38 -15.14 2.86
C LEU A 42 -14.42 -16.13 4.03
N ARG A 43 -14.30 -15.65 5.26
CA ARG A 43 -14.40 -16.48 6.47
C ARG A 43 -15.82 -17.00 6.69
N ILE A 44 -16.84 -16.17 6.46
CA ILE A 44 -18.26 -16.56 6.59
C ILE A 44 -18.59 -17.74 5.66
N ILE A 45 -18.09 -17.69 4.41
CA ILE A 45 -18.31 -18.76 3.43
C ILE A 45 -17.32 -19.93 3.55
N LYS A 46 -16.51 -19.96 4.62
CA LYS A 46 -15.49 -20.99 4.88
C LYS A 46 -14.51 -21.18 3.72
N SER A 47 -14.19 -20.10 3.03
CA SER A 47 -13.21 -20.11 1.94
C SER A 47 -11.79 -20.22 2.50
N ALA A 48 -10.92 -20.95 1.79
CA ALA A 48 -9.47 -20.98 2.05
C ALA A 48 -8.71 -19.85 1.32
N ILE A 49 -9.43 -18.91 0.69
CA ILE A 49 -8.83 -17.74 0.04
C ILE A 49 -8.43 -16.73 1.13
N ARG A 50 -7.23 -16.18 1.01
CA ARG A 50 -6.74 -15.11 1.87
C ARG A 50 -6.97 -13.75 1.23
N ALA A 51 -7.40 -12.77 2.02
CA ALA A 51 -7.43 -11.35 1.62
C ALA A 51 -6.34 -10.59 2.38
N ASN A 52 -5.46 -9.92 1.63
CA ASN A 52 -4.25 -9.28 2.14
C ASN A 52 -4.07 -7.94 1.42
N GLN A 53 -3.31 -7.03 2.02
CA GLN A 53 -2.92 -5.78 1.40
C GLN A 53 -1.45 -5.47 1.67
N ILE A 54 -0.84 -4.69 0.78
CA ILE A 54 0.49 -4.11 0.97
C ILE A 54 0.31 -2.60 0.96
N SER A 55 0.86 -1.94 1.97
CA SER A 55 0.65 -0.53 2.27
C SER A 55 1.98 0.23 2.28
N PRO A 56 2.57 0.50 1.09
CA PRO A 56 3.85 1.18 1.01
C PRO A 56 3.74 2.68 1.31
N GLY A 57 4.82 3.25 1.85
CA GLY A 57 5.13 4.66 1.83
C GLY A 57 5.59 5.12 0.44
N PHE A 58 6.58 6.01 0.37
CA PHE A 58 7.13 6.45 -0.92
C PHE A 58 7.85 5.30 -1.65
N VAL A 59 7.55 5.15 -2.94
CA VAL A 59 8.15 4.14 -3.83
C VAL A 59 8.63 4.83 -5.12
N ASP A 60 9.88 4.59 -5.49
CA ASP A 60 10.51 5.13 -6.70
C ASP A 60 9.81 4.57 -7.95
N THR A 61 8.86 5.35 -8.45
CA THR A 61 8.02 5.06 -9.61
C THR A 61 7.62 6.37 -10.29
N PRO A 62 7.09 6.34 -11.52
CA PRO A 62 6.52 7.53 -12.17
C PRO A 62 5.22 8.08 -11.51
N PHE A 63 4.77 7.52 -10.37
CA PHE A 63 3.51 7.91 -9.73
C PHE A 63 3.38 9.41 -9.42
N PRO A 64 4.40 10.13 -8.92
CA PRO A 64 4.29 11.57 -8.65
C PRO A 64 3.83 12.39 -9.87
N GLU A 65 4.26 12.02 -11.08
CA GLU A 65 3.89 12.68 -12.34
C GLU A 65 2.43 12.47 -12.74
N GLN A 66 1.82 11.38 -12.26
CA GLN A 66 0.38 11.10 -12.41
C GLN A 66 -0.44 11.75 -11.29
N PHE A 67 0.17 11.91 -10.12
CA PHE A 67 -0.47 12.46 -8.94
C PHE A 67 -0.62 13.98 -8.99
N SER A 68 0.36 14.70 -9.54
CA SER A 68 0.30 16.16 -9.70
C SER A 68 1.04 16.62 -10.95
N LYS A 69 0.61 17.75 -11.52
CA LYS A 69 1.31 18.47 -12.61
C LYS A 69 2.04 19.71 -12.13
N ASP A 70 1.99 20.01 -10.83
CA ASP A 70 2.69 21.14 -10.23
C ASP A 70 4.22 20.93 -10.29
N PRO A 71 4.98 21.81 -10.97
CA PRO A 71 6.43 21.68 -11.09
C PRO A 71 7.17 21.69 -9.75
N GLU A 72 6.71 22.47 -8.77
CA GLU A 72 7.36 22.56 -7.45
C GLU A 72 7.21 21.25 -6.69
N PHE A 73 5.98 20.71 -6.64
CA PHE A 73 5.72 19.38 -6.10
C PHE A 73 6.60 18.30 -6.77
N LEU A 74 6.70 18.30 -8.09
CA LEU A 74 7.49 17.30 -8.82
C LEU A 74 8.99 17.43 -8.54
N ALA A 75 9.52 18.65 -8.41
CA ALA A 75 10.91 18.88 -8.02
C ALA A 75 11.18 18.34 -6.61
N ASN A 76 10.28 18.60 -5.66
CA ASN A 76 10.40 18.07 -4.30
C ASN A 76 10.31 16.54 -4.27
N MET A 77 9.39 15.94 -5.04
CA MET A 77 9.26 14.49 -5.12
C MET A 77 10.49 13.81 -5.72
N LYS A 78 11.21 14.44 -6.66
CA LYS A 78 12.49 13.89 -7.16
C LYS A 78 13.52 13.70 -6.06
N GLU A 79 13.60 14.63 -5.11
CA GLU A 79 14.51 14.49 -3.96
C GLU A 79 14.03 13.39 -3.01
N VAL A 80 12.73 13.30 -2.75
CA VAL A 80 12.14 12.22 -1.92
C VAL A 80 12.37 10.84 -2.53
N MET A 81 12.26 10.70 -3.87
CA MET A 81 12.45 9.40 -4.53
C MET A 81 13.87 8.83 -4.39
N LYS A 82 14.88 9.67 -4.13
CA LYS A 82 16.28 9.21 -3.93
C LYS A 82 16.44 8.28 -2.72
N THR A 83 15.55 8.40 -1.74
CA THR A 83 15.57 7.57 -0.53
C THR A 83 14.29 6.74 -0.38
N ALA A 84 13.47 6.67 -1.43
CA ALA A 84 12.22 5.90 -1.45
C ALA A 84 12.49 4.39 -1.49
N LEU A 85 11.43 3.61 -1.26
CA LEU A 85 11.45 2.17 -1.52
C LEU A 85 11.60 1.90 -3.01
N THR A 86 12.22 0.78 -3.35
CA THR A 86 12.26 0.29 -4.73
C THR A 86 10.98 -0.50 -5.05
N THR A 87 10.71 -0.69 -6.34
CA THR A 87 9.66 -1.62 -6.78
C THR A 87 9.92 -3.07 -6.34
N GLN A 88 11.19 -3.44 -6.14
CA GLN A 88 11.58 -4.77 -5.67
C GLN A 88 11.19 -4.96 -4.20
N ASP A 89 11.36 -3.95 -3.35
CA ASP A 89 10.93 -4.03 -1.93
C ASP A 89 9.42 -4.30 -1.81
N VAL A 90 8.62 -3.68 -2.68
CA VAL A 90 7.18 -3.93 -2.76
C VAL A 90 6.89 -5.34 -3.30
N ALA A 91 7.60 -5.78 -4.32
CA ALA A 91 7.44 -7.13 -4.90
C ALA A 91 7.78 -8.23 -3.88
N ASP A 92 8.88 -8.08 -3.13
CA ASP A 92 9.29 -9.02 -2.09
C ASP A 92 8.25 -9.08 -0.95
N SER A 93 7.66 -7.94 -0.61
CA SER A 93 6.55 -7.87 0.35
C SER A 93 5.29 -8.57 -0.15
N VAL A 94 5.00 -8.50 -1.45
CA VAL A 94 3.94 -9.30 -2.09
C VAL A 94 4.25 -10.79 -1.98
N MET A 95 5.51 -11.20 -2.24
CA MET A 95 5.93 -12.59 -2.14
C MET A 95 5.77 -13.13 -0.72
N LEU A 96 6.10 -12.34 0.30
CA LEU A 96 5.86 -12.69 1.71
C LEU A 96 4.39 -13.08 1.96
N CYS A 97 3.42 -12.32 1.45
CA CYS A 97 2.00 -12.63 1.59
C CYS A 97 1.58 -13.88 0.79
N ILE A 98 2.19 -14.14 -0.36
CA ILE A 98 1.89 -15.30 -1.20
C ILE A 98 2.45 -16.58 -0.58
N GLU A 99 3.69 -16.53 -0.08
CA GLU A 99 4.46 -17.66 0.43
C GLU A 99 4.09 -18.05 1.87
N ALA A 100 3.35 -17.21 2.58
CA ALA A 100 2.87 -17.53 3.92
C ALA A 100 2.19 -18.90 3.97
N GLN A 101 2.44 -19.64 5.05
CA GLN A 101 1.93 -21.01 5.24
C GLN A 101 0.40 -21.10 5.16
N PRO A 102 -0.19 -22.26 4.82
CA PRO A 102 -1.64 -22.36 4.59
C PRO A 102 -2.55 -21.92 5.74
N GLY A 103 -2.11 -22.07 6.99
CA GLY A 103 -2.85 -21.60 8.17
C GLY A 103 -2.57 -20.15 8.58
N CYS A 104 -1.69 -19.46 7.85
CA CYS A 104 -1.26 -18.10 8.15
C CYS A 104 -1.82 -17.12 7.11
N GLN A 105 -2.43 -16.04 7.59
CA GLN A 105 -2.82 -14.92 6.76
C GLN A 105 -2.15 -13.65 7.25
N ILE A 106 -1.44 -12.99 6.33
CA ILE A 106 -0.81 -11.68 6.57
C ILE A 106 -1.82 -10.61 6.14
N GLY A 107 -2.47 -9.96 7.11
CA GLY A 107 -3.55 -9.01 6.82
C GLY A 107 -3.07 -7.76 6.08
N ASP A 108 -1.97 -7.16 6.53
CA ASP A 108 -1.38 -5.96 5.95
C ASP A 108 0.14 -5.97 6.14
N VAL A 109 0.87 -5.46 5.16
CA VAL A 109 2.31 -5.18 5.26
C VAL A 109 2.51 -3.69 5.04
N GLN A 110 2.79 -2.98 6.13
CA GLN A 110 3.18 -1.56 6.06
C GLN A 110 4.70 -1.48 5.98
N LEU A 111 5.20 -0.82 4.94
CA LEU A 111 6.62 -0.66 4.67
C LEU A 111 6.90 0.78 4.28
N ASN A 112 7.98 1.34 4.83
CA ASN A 112 8.39 2.72 4.63
C ASN A 112 9.88 2.79 4.39
N PRO A 113 10.36 3.75 3.59
CA PRO A 113 11.77 4.09 3.60
C PRO A 113 12.17 4.58 5.00
N LEU A 114 13.37 4.22 5.45
CA LEU A 114 13.87 4.55 6.79
C LEU A 114 13.90 6.07 7.08
N THR A 115 13.94 6.88 6.03
CA THR A 115 13.99 8.34 6.09
C THR A 115 12.61 9.00 6.10
N GLN A 116 11.55 8.23 5.86
CA GLN A 116 10.18 8.75 5.88
C GLN A 116 9.70 8.87 7.34
N THR A 117 9.42 10.09 7.77
CA THR A 117 9.13 10.43 9.18
C THR A 117 7.65 10.47 9.53
N PHE A 118 6.77 10.30 8.55
CA PHE A 118 5.33 10.19 8.72
C PHE A 118 4.80 9.01 7.91
#